data_AF-A0A392NZB2-F1
#
_entry.id   AF-A0A392NZB2-F1
#
_cell.length_a   1.000
_cell.length_b   1.000
_cell.length_c   1.000
_cell.angle_alpha   90.00
_cell.angle_beta   90.00
_cell.angle_gamma   90.00
#
_symmetry.space_group_name_H-M   'P 1'
#
loop_
_entity.id
_entity.type
_entity.pdbx_description
1 polymer ?
#
loop_
_entity_poly.entity_id
_entity_poly.type
_entity_poly.pdbx_seq_one_letter_code
_entity_poly.pdbx_strand_id
1 'polypeptide(L)' 'LLFRMKTKVQPSMDLIIPHYGLSLSTIGEVCAHYAEYEYLVDVIGLLAGLSTDREYLKDGKVTKIIVLELTNDTGK' A
#
# COMPACT_ATOMS: atom_id res chain seq x y z
N LEU A 1 14.03 -2.04 -13.96
CA LEU A 1 15.22 -1.19 -14.14
C LEU A 1 16.36 -1.81 -13.34
N LEU A 2 17.57 -1.96 -13.89
CA LEU A 2 18.71 -2.54 -13.17
C LEU A 2 19.83 -1.51 -13.14
N PHE A 3 20.23 -1.08 -11.94
CA PHE A 3 21.36 -0.17 -11.80
C PHE A 3 22.64 -0.91 -12.18
N ARG A 4 23.49 -0.24 -12.95
CA ARG A 4 24.80 -0.77 -13.38
C ARG A 4 25.89 0.13 -12.82
N MET A 5 27.13 -0.31 -12.93
CA MET A 5 28.33 0.43 -12.48
C MET A 5 28.39 1.90 -12.93
N LYS A 6 27.74 2.25 -14.06
CA LYS A 6 27.73 3.62 -14.61
C LYS A 6 26.44 4.40 -14.33
N THR A 7 25.48 3.83 -13.61
CA THR A 7 24.25 4.53 -13.22
C THR A 7 24.60 5.64 -12.23
N LYS A 8 24.19 6.87 -12.54
CA LYS A 8 24.28 8.02 -11.64
C LYS A 8 22.86 8.44 -11.25
N VAL A 9 22.67 8.74 -9.97
CA VAL A 9 21.39 9.22 -9.42
C VAL A 9 21.65 10.58 -8.79
N GLN A 10 20.78 11.54 -9.06
CA GLN A 10 20.82 12.87 -8.44
C GLN A 10 19.41 13.24 -7.97
N PRO A 11 19.26 13.96 -6.84
CA PRO A 11 17.98 14.52 -6.46
C PRO A 11 17.47 15.48 -7.54
N SER A 12 16.17 15.46 -7.79
CA SER A 12 15.49 16.42 -8.67
C SER A 12 14.33 17.03 -7.93
N MET A 13 14.20 18.35 -7.98
CA MET A 13 13.04 19.09 -7.48
C MET A 13 12.26 19.55 -8.70
N ASP A 14 11.30 18.74 -9.12
CA ASP A 14 10.41 19.05 -10.23
C ASP A 14 8.97 19.01 -9.73
N LEU A 15 8.24 20.11 -9.93
CA LEU A 15 6.84 20.24 -9.54
C LEU A 15 5.89 19.53 -10.52
N ILE A 16 6.39 19.11 -11.68
CA ILE A 16 5.62 18.40 -12.71
C ILE A 16 5.48 16.92 -12.38
N ILE A 17 6.46 16.32 -11.69
CA ILE A 17 6.42 14.90 -11.35
C ILE A 17 5.55 14.71 -10.10
N PRO A 18 4.46 13.91 -10.15
CA PRO A 18 3.66 13.62 -8.97
C PRO A 18 4.53 12.99 -7.90
N HIS A 19 4.50 13.53 -6.68
CA HIS A 19 5.38 13.12 -5.58
C HIS A 19 5.32 11.63 -5.24
N TYR A 20 4.16 11.00 -5.46
CA TYR A 20 3.89 9.63 -4.99
C TYR A 20 3.49 8.67 -6.11
N GLY A 21 3.23 9.17 -7.33
CA GLY A 21 2.87 8.33 -8.48
C GLY A 21 1.65 7.42 -8.27
N LEU A 22 0.73 7.79 -7.37
CA LEU A 22 -0.39 6.94 -6.97
C LEU A 22 -1.53 6.98 -7.99
N SER A 23 -2.15 5.82 -8.19
CA SER A 23 -3.38 5.63 -8.97
C SER A 23 -4.48 5.11 -8.05
N LEU A 24 -5.16 6.04 -7.36
CA LEU A 24 -6.08 5.72 -6.27
C LEU A 24 -7.30 4.93 -6.73
N SER A 25 -7.58 3.84 -6.01
CA SER A 25 -8.82 3.07 -6.03
C SER A 25 -9.62 3.38 -4.77
N THR A 26 -10.94 3.47 -4.90
CA THR A 26 -11.85 3.63 -3.77
C THR A 26 -12.00 2.32 -2.99
N ILE A 27 -12.30 2.42 -1.70
CA ILE A 27 -12.60 1.23 -0.87
C ILE A 27 -13.77 0.44 -1.46
N GLY A 28 -14.78 1.12 -2.00
CA GLY A 28 -15.91 0.49 -2.66
C GLY A 28 -15.52 -0.32 -3.90
N GLU A 29 -14.64 0.21 -4.75
CA GLU A 29 -14.09 -0.52 -5.90
C GLU A 29 -13.31 -1.75 -5.44
N VAL A 30 -12.45 -1.64 -4.43
CA VAL A 30 -11.70 -2.78 -3.88
C VAL A 30 -12.65 -3.86 -3.35
N CYS A 31 -13.65 -3.48 -2.55
CA CYS A 31 -14.63 -4.41 -2.00
C CYS A 31 -15.55 -5.07 -3.05
N ALA A 32 -15.69 -4.45 -4.23
CA ALA A 32 -16.50 -5.00 -5.32
C ALA A 32 -15.79 -6.11 -6.11
N HIS A 33 -14.46 -6.27 -5.95
CA HIS A 33 -13.72 -7.35 -6.62
C HIS A 33 -13.86 -8.68 -5.86
N TYR A 34 -13.90 -9.78 -6.62
CA TYR A 34 -13.94 -11.12 -6.05
C TYR A 34 -12.61 -11.46 -5.35
N ALA A 35 -12.69 -12.17 -4.23
CA ALA A 35 -11.54 -12.54 -3.40
C ALA A 35 -10.47 -13.39 -4.11
N GLU A 36 -10.77 -13.94 -5.29
CA GLU A 36 -9.87 -14.77 -6.09
C GLU A 36 -9.03 -13.97 -7.11
N TYR A 37 -9.25 -12.66 -7.24
CA TYR A 37 -8.49 -11.83 -8.16
C TYR A 37 -7.32 -11.15 -7.43
N GLU A 38 -6.09 -11.57 -7.73
CA GLU A 38 -4.88 -10.96 -7.20
C GLU A 38 -4.46 -9.76 -8.07
N TYR A 39 -4.58 -8.55 -7.54
CA TYR A 39 -4.15 -7.33 -8.19
C TYR A 39 -3.62 -6.29 -7.20
N LEU A 40 -2.84 -5.33 -7.69
CA LEU A 40 -2.29 -4.24 -6.89
C LEU A 40 -3.23 -3.04 -6.91
N VAL A 41 -3.38 -2.37 -5.77
CA VAL A 41 -4.21 -1.17 -5.59
C VAL A 41 -3.47 -0.13 -4.76
N ASP A 42 -3.71 1.14 -5.08
CA ASP A 42 -3.37 2.26 -4.21
C ASP A 42 -4.66 2.72 -3.52
N VAL A 43 -4.69 2.73 -2.19
CA VAL A 43 -5.90 3.12 -1.42
C VAL A 43 -5.55 4.23 -0.43
N ILE A 44 -6.44 5.22 -0.33
CA ILE A 44 -6.45 6.21 0.74
C ILE A 44 -7.75 6.04 1.53
N GLY A 45 -7.65 6.05 2.84
CA GLY A 45 -8.78 5.97 3.76
C GLY A 45 -8.45 6.57 5.12
N LEU A 46 -9.48 6.79 5.93
CA LEU A 46 -9.35 7.20 7.31
C LEU A 46 -9.07 5.96 8.18
N LEU A 47 -8.03 6.04 9.02
CA LEU A 47 -7.73 5.00 9.99
C LEU A 47 -8.82 4.94 11.06
N ALA A 48 -9.65 3.89 11.03
CA ALA A 48 -10.75 3.66 11.96
C ALA A 48 -10.35 2.71 13.11
N GLY A 49 -9.38 1.83 12.88
CA GLY A 49 -8.98 0.81 13.84
C GLY A 49 -7.56 0.31 13.61
N LEU A 50 -6.94 -0.15 14.70
CA LEU A 50 -5.58 -0.69 14.71
C LEU A 50 -5.54 -1.87 15.69
N SER A 51 -5.07 -3.03 15.23
CA SER A 51 -4.83 -4.16 16.14
C SER A 51 -3.56 -3.95 16.96
N THR A 52 -3.42 -4.70 18.04
CA THR A 52 -2.11 -4.91 18.65
C THR A 52 -1.18 -5.67 17.71
N ASP A 53 0.12 -5.49 17.91
CA ASP A 53 1.16 -6.26 17.24
C ASP A 53 0.99 -7.76 17.51
N ARG A 54 1.09 -8.57 16.45
CA ARG A 54 1.08 -10.04 16.53
C ARG A 54 2.25 -10.62 15.76
N GLU A 55 2.69 -11.81 16.14
CA GLU A 55 3.71 -12.57 15.41
C GLU A 55 3.10 -13.82 14.82
N TYR A 56 3.50 -14.15 13.58
CA TYR A 56 3.07 -15.34 12.86
C TYR A 56 4.29 -16.08 12.31
N LEU A 57 4.33 -17.39 12.49
CA LEU A 57 5.38 -18.24 11.94
C LEU A 57 4.89 -18.82 10.61
N LYS A 58 5.46 -18.35 9.50
CA LYS A 58 5.21 -18.89 8.16
C LYS A 58 6.53 -19.34 7.55
N ASP A 59 6.58 -20.57 7.05
CA ASP A 59 7.76 -21.14 6.38
C ASP A 59 9.05 -21.03 7.23
N GLY A 60 8.93 -21.20 8.55
CA GLY A 60 10.05 -21.10 9.50
C GLY A 60 10.51 -19.67 9.81
N LYS A 61 9.85 -18.65 9.24
CA LYS A 61 10.15 -17.23 9.49
C LYS A 61 9.08 -16.58 10.35
N VAL A 62 9.52 -15.96 11.45
CA VAL A 62 8.65 -15.11 12.27
C VAL A 62 8.40 -13.80 11.54
N THR A 63 7.13 -13.47 11.34
CA THR A 63 6.66 -12.25 10.68
C THR A 63 5.72 -11.50 11.61
N LYS A 64 6.00 -10.22 11.84
CA LYS A 64 5.14 -9.33 12.62
C LYS A 64 3.99 -8.83 11.75
N ILE A 65 2.76 -8.85 12.29
CA ILE A 65 1.53 -8.46 11.61
C ILE A 65 0.77 -7.45 12.49
N ILE A 66 0.28 -6.40 11.84
CA ILE A 66 -0.73 -5.49 12.36
C ILE A 66 -1.89 -5.45 11.37
N VAL A 67 -3.11 -5.36 11.88
CA VAL A 67 -4.31 -5.14 11.08
C VAL A 67 -4.69 -3.67 11.20
N LEU A 68 -4.83 -3.01 10.04
CA LEU A 68 -5.32 -1.65 9.91
C LEU A 68 -6.74 -1.70 9.36
N GLU A 69 -7.68 -1.04 10.03
CA GLU A 69 -9.03 -0.84 9.54
C GLU A 69 -9.14 0.56 8.93
N LEU A 70 -9.50 0.62 7.66
CA LEU A 70 -9.65 1.85 6.89
C LEU A 70 -11.11 2.04 6.49
N THR A 71 -11.62 3.27 6.61
CA THR A 71 -12.95 3.68 6.11
C THR A 71 -12.81 4.80 5.07
N ASN A 72 -13.84 4.99 4.26
CA ASN A 72 -13.90 6.10 3.31
C ASN A 72 -14.27 7.41 4.03
N ASP A 73 -14.36 8.49 3.27
CA ASP A 73 -14.74 9.82 3.74
C ASP A 73 -16.17 9.91 4.30
N THR A 74 -17.01 8.89 4.07
CA THR A 74 -18.37 8.78 4.62
C THR A 74 -18.44 8.05 5.97
N GLY A 75 -17.32 7.49 6.44
CA GLY A 75 -17.26 6.73 7.70
C GLY A 75 -18.01 5.39 7.64
N LYS A 76 -18.29 4.89 6.44
CA LYS A 76 -18.92 3.60 6.16
C LYS A 76 -17.96 2.64 5.49
#